data_AF-A0A0A9X856-F1
#
_entry.id   AF-A0A0A9X856-F1
#
_cell.length_a   1.000
_cell.length_b   1.000
_cell.length_c   1.000
_cell.angle_alpha   90.00
_cell.angle_beta   90.00
_cell.angle_gamma   90.00
#
_symmetry.space_group_name_H-M   'P 1'
#
loop_
_entity.id
_entity.type
_entity.pdbx_description
1 polymer ?
#
loop_
_entity_poly.entity_id
_entity_poly.type
_entity_poly.pdbx_seq_one_letter_code
_entity_poly.pdbx_strand_id
1 'polypeptide(L)'
;AVIMMIKFGLLLAGFAVMCFANQNDVKLDGDNWKWVMENFSGFNLWTRNETFTITTDSDSTIMLSCKEIRVTKRKGNTCPEGKLTFNDGVSSTTYCGSQRNVEIHGKTSKMVVDYVIPKGLGGVFYCQGKAVRSPKS
;
A
#
# COMPACT_ATOMS: atom_id res chain seq x y z
N ALA A 1 -20.14 61.67 -22.90
CA ALA A 1 -19.53 61.21 -21.63
C ALA A 1 -20.39 60.05 -21.13
N VAL A 2 -20.06 58.77 -21.36
CA VAL A 2 -18.93 57.97 -20.83
C VAL A 2 -18.83 58.22 -19.32
N ILE A 3 -19.23 57.29 -18.46
CA ILE A 3 -18.38 56.20 -17.97
C ILE A 3 -19.15 54.87 -17.90
N MET A 4 -18.65 53.92 -18.69
CA MET A 4 -18.98 52.50 -18.70
C MET A 4 -18.33 51.85 -17.47
N MET A 5 -19.11 51.41 -16.48
CA MET A 5 -18.58 50.64 -15.35
C MET A 5 -18.42 49.18 -15.76
N ILE A 6 -17.20 48.84 -16.17
CA ILE A 6 -16.75 47.46 -16.37
C ILE A 6 -16.71 46.77 -15.01
N LYS A 7 -17.73 45.95 -14.71
CA LYS A 7 -17.65 45.01 -13.59
C LYS A 7 -16.89 43.77 -14.07
N PHE A 8 -15.61 43.69 -13.70
CA PHE A 8 -14.81 42.48 -13.75
C PHE A 8 -15.46 41.42 -12.84
N GLY A 9 -16.21 40.49 -13.45
CA GLY A 9 -16.59 39.26 -12.79
C GLY A 9 -15.34 38.42 -12.60
N LEU A 10 -14.92 38.27 -11.33
CA LEU A 10 -13.83 37.36 -10.95
C LEU A 10 -14.14 35.95 -11.48
N LEU A 11 -13.40 35.52 -12.50
CA LEU A 11 -13.21 34.11 -12.79
C LEU A 11 -12.35 33.52 -11.66
N LEU A 12 -13.03 32.96 -10.65
CA LEU A 12 -12.40 32.03 -9.73
C LEU A 12 -12.04 30.78 -10.54
N ALA A 13 -10.84 30.79 -11.13
CA ALA A 13 -10.18 29.58 -11.56
C ALA A 13 -9.95 28.73 -10.31
N GLY A 14 -10.91 27.85 -10.01
CA GLY A 14 -10.74 26.78 -9.06
C GLY A 14 -9.65 25.87 -9.61
N PHE A 15 -8.40 26.13 -9.22
CA PHE A 15 -7.36 25.15 -9.30
C PHE A 15 -7.79 24.00 -8.39
N ALA A 16 -8.45 23.00 -8.96
CA ALA A 16 -8.49 21.70 -8.35
C ALA A 16 -7.03 21.30 -8.16
N VAL A 17 -6.57 21.32 -6.91
CA VAL A 17 -5.32 20.69 -6.52
C VAL A 17 -5.53 19.23 -6.90
N MET A 18 -4.96 18.82 -8.04
CA MET A 18 -4.72 17.41 -8.29
C MET A 18 -3.77 17.01 -7.17
N CYS A 19 -4.31 16.40 -6.13
CA CYS A 19 -3.50 15.62 -5.21
C CYS A 19 -2.78 14.61 -6.09
N PHE A 20 -1.48 14.84 -6.31
CA PHE A 20 -0.59 13.81 -6.82
C PHE A 20 -0.64 12.70 -5.76
N ALA A 21 -1.51 11.71 -5.96
CA ALA A 21 -1.47 10.49 -5.20
C ALA A 21 -0.10 9.88 -5.51
N ASN A 22 0.74 9.87 -4.47
CA ASN A 22 2.07 9.28 -4.51
C ASN A 22 1.95 7.85 -5.08
N GLN A 23 2.82 7.49 -6.02
CA GLN A 23 2.73 6.34 -6.95
C GLN A 23 2.75 4.93 -6.32
N ASN A 24 2.35 4.75 -5.06
CA ASN A 24 2.52 3.49 -4.34
C ASN A 24 1.33 2.52 -4.47
N ASP A 25 0.19 2.94 -5.03
CA ASP A 25 -0.95 2.04 -5.22
C ASP A 25 -0.69 1.04 -6.35
N VAL A 26 -0.89 -0.26 -6.08
CA VAL A 26 -0.62 -1.36 -7.00
C VAL A 26 -1.93 -1.91 -7.54
N LYS A 27 -2.03 -2.06 -8.86
CA LYS A 27 -3.14 -2.76 -9.51
C LYS A 27 -2.72 -4.13 -10.04
N LEU A 28 -3.39 -5.16 -9.55
CA LEU A 28 -3.26 -6.53 -10.03
C LEU A 28 -4.32 -6.76 -11.13
N ASP A 29 -3.87 -7.22 -12.29
CA ASP A 29 -4.75 -7.49 -13.43
C ASP A 29 -4.61 -8.98 -13.77
N GLY A 30 -5.61 -9.77 -13.38
CA GLY A 30 -5.63 -11.21 -13.61
C GLY A 30 -4.67 -12.02 -12.72
N ASP A 31 -4.41 -13.26 -13.14
CA ASP A 31 -3.68 -14.28 -12.38
C ASP A 31 -2.16 -14.25 -12.56
N ASN A 32 -1.65 -13.25 -13.29
CA ASN A 32 -0.22 -13.03 -13.46
C ASN A 32 0.39 -12.42 -12.21
N TRP A 33 1.52 -12.99 -11.77
CA TRP A 33 2.29 -12.46 -10.65
C TRP A 33 2.95 -11.13 -11.01
N LYS A 34 2.68 -10.10 -10.20
CA LYS A 34 3.31 -8.77 -10.30
C LYS A 34 4.01 -8.41 -8.99
N TRP A 35 5.10 -7.67 -9.07
CA TRP A 35 5.73 -7.11 -7.87
C TRP A 35 4.80 -6.10 -7.21
N VAL A 36 4.54 -6.34 -5.91
CA VAL A 36 3.77 -5.45 -5.04
C VAL A 36 4.71 -4.67 -4.15
N MET A 37 5.73 -5.33 -3.64
CA MET A 37 6.85 -4.71 -2.93
C MET A 37 8.12 -5.38 -3.43
N GLU A 38 8.97 -4.60 -4.08
CA GLU A 38 10.30 -5.02 -4.48
C GLU A 38 11.32 -4.15 -3.76
N ASN A 39 12.07 -4.78 -2.87
CA ASN A 39 13.32 -4.28 -2.33
C ASN A 39 13.27 -2.90 -1.64
N PHE A 40 12.68 -2.86 -0.46
CA PHE A 40 12.95 -1.80 0.53
C PHE A 40 14.28 -2.02 1.29
N SER A 41 15.32 -2.62 0.68
CA SER A 41 16.59 -2.80 1.38
C SER A 41 17.39 -1.50 1.41
N GLY A 42 17.48 -0.94 2.60
CA GLY A 42 18.38 0.16 2.92
C GLY A 42 18.26 0.44 4.40
N PHE A 43 19.40 0.63 5.08
CA PHE A 43 19.39 1.33 6.36
C PHE A 43 18.93 2.76 6.09
N ASN A 44 17.63 2.99 6.05
CA ASN A 44 17.10 4.33 6.00
C ASN A 44 17.27 4.91 7.41
N LEU A 45 18.15 5.89 7.56
CA LEU A 45 18.36 6.63 8.81
C LEU A 45 17.13 7.48 9.21
N TRP A 46 16.00 7.29 8.54
CA TRP A 46 14.75 8.03 8.65
C TRP A 46 13.62 7.06 9.00
N THR A 47 12.71 7.47 9.89
CA THR A 47 11.45 6.75 10.10
C THR A 47 10.72 6.68 8.78
N ARG A 48 10.28 5.48 8.38
CA ARG A 48 9.40 5.31 7.22
C ARG A 48 8.09 4.72 7.67
N ASN A 49 7.05 5.54 7.55
CA ASN A 49 5.67 5.11 7.64
C ASN A 49 5.06 5.36 6.27
N GLU A 50 4.78 4.29 5.54
CA GLU A 50 4.08 4.41 4.27
C GLU A 50 2.88 3.47 4.26
N THR A 51 1.83 3.98 3.62
CA THR A 51 0.57 3.27 3.40
C THR A 51 0.33 3.28 1.91
N PHE A 52 -0.06 2.14 1.37
CA PHE A 52 -0.49 2.04 -0.02
C PHE A 52 -1.58 0.98 -0.18
N THR A 53 -2.25 1.01 -1.33
CA THR A 53 -3.36 0.12 -1.62
C THR A 53 -2.99 -0.83 -2.75
N ILE A 54 -3.32 -2.10 -2.58
CA ILE A 54 -3.37 -3.09 -3.65
C ILE A 54 -4.83 -3.26 -4.07
N THR A 55 -5.10 -3.18 -5.36
CA THR A 55 -6.45 -3.36 -5.92
C THR A 55 -6.48 -4.39 -7.04
N THR A 56 -7.64 -5.00 -7.24
CA THR A 56 -7.96 -5.88 -8.38
C THR A 56 -9.41 -5.65 -8.82
N ASP A 57 -9.83 -6.30 -9.90
CA ASP A 57 -11.22 -6.34 -10.35
C ASP A 57 -12.19 -6.74 -9.22
N SER A 58 -13.41 -6.18 -9.24
CA SER A 58 -14.39 -6.31 -8.15
C SER A 58 -14.90 -7.73 -7.91
N ASP A 59 -14.76 -8.62 -8.90
CA ASP A 59 -15.15 -10.04 -8.82
C ASP A 59 -13.98 -10.97 -8.42
N SER A 60 -12.86 -10.38 -8.02
CA SER A 60 -11.62 -11.08 -7.68
C SER A 60 -11.16 -10.72 -6.27
N THR A 61 -10.42 -11.65 -5.65
CA THR A 61 -9.67 -11.39 -4.42
C THR A 61 -8.17 -11.29 -4.70
N ILE A 62 -7.42 -10.85 -3.70
CA ILE A 62 -5.97 -10.65 -3.80
C ILE A 62 -5.25 -11.81 -3.14
N MET A 63 -4.24 -12.36 -3.81
CA MET A 63 -3.31 -13.31 -3.22
C MET A 63 -1.88 -12.79 -3.32
N LEU A 64 -1.15 -12.78 -2.20
CA LEU A 64 0.24 -12.37 -2.14
C LEU A 64 1.13 -13.55 -1.78
N SER A 65 2.29 -13.62 -2.42
CA SER A 65 3.39 -14.51 -2.07
C SER A 65 4.61 -13.66 -1.72
N CYS A 66 4.98 -13.72 -0.45
CA CYS A 66 6.10 -12.99 0.11
C CYS A 66 7.26 -13.96 0.38
N LYS A 67 8.31 -13.87 -0.44
CA LYS A 67 9.53 -14.68 -0.26
C LYS A 67 10.23 -14.34 1.04
N GLU A 68 10.26 -13.05 1.38
CA GLU A 68 10.85 -12.56 2.61
C GLU A 68 10.10 -11.32 3.11
N ILE A 69 9.78 -11.33 4.41
CA ILE A 69 9.37 -10.17 5.18
C ILE A 69 10.34 -10.09 6.35
N ARG A 70 11.17 -9.06 6.37
CA ARG A 70 12.09 -8.79 7.46
C ARG A 70 11.93 -7.35 7.88
N VAL A 71 11.38 -7.13 9.06
CA VAL A 71 11.32 -5.83 9.71
C VAL A 71 11.65 -6.04 11.18
N THR A 72 12.24 -5.05 11.84
CA THR A 72 12.79 -5.10 13.21
C THR A 72 12.21 -6.15 14.18
N LYS A 73 13.08 -6.65 15.05
CA LYS A 73 12.83 -7.76 15.97
C LYS A 73 11.55 -7.59 16.80
N ARG A 74 10.81 -8.70 16.88
CA ARG A 74 9.70 -8.96 17.80
C ARG A 74 10.18 -8.83 19.26
N LYS A 75 9.38 -8.20 20.12
CA LYS A 75 9.57 -8.24 21.58
C LYS A 75 8.45 -9.08 22.20
N GLY A 76 8.77 -10.26 22.70
CA GLY A 76 7.78 -11.22 23.19
C GLY A 76 6.83 -11.66 22.07
N ASN A 77 5.52 -11.45 22.23
CA ASN A 77 4.50 -11.72 21.19
C ASN A 77 4.05 -10.48 20.42
N THR A 78 4.73 -9.35 20.60
CA THR A 78 4.32 -8.05 20.07
C THR A 78 5.31 -7.50 19.04
N CYS A 79 4.82 -6.60 18.17
CA CYS A 79 5.61 -5.89 17.16
C CYS A 79 5.70 -4.38 17.51
N PRO A 80 6.40 -4.00 18.60
CA PRO A 80 6.35 -2.63 19.11
C PRO A 80 7.19 -1.64 18.29
N GLU A 81 8.19 -2.13 17.55
CA GLU A 81 9.16 -1.28 16.86
C GLU A 81 8.81 -1.18 15.37
N GLY A 82 9.06 -2.25 14.62
CA GLY A 82 8.76 -2.31 13.19
C GLY A 82 7.68 -3.33 12.87
N LYS A 83 6.77 -2.97 11.96
CA LYS A 83 5.68 -3.86 11.54
C LYS A 83 5.26 -3.61 10.10
N LEU A 84 4.78 -4.66 9.46
CA LEU A 84 4.11 -4.64 8.16
C LEU A 84 2.73 -5.26 8.34
N THR A 85 1.68 -4.55 7.95
CA THR A 85 0.29 -4.97 8.13
C THR A 85 -0.41 -4.99 6.78
N PHE A 86 -1.17 -6.06 6.54
CA PHE A 86 -2.04 -6.23 5.39
C PHE A 86 -3.48 -6.29 5.89
N ASN A 87 -4.33 -5.37 5.44
CA ASN A 87 -5.72 -5.25 5.87
C ASN A 87 -6.64 -5.11 4.66
N ASP A 88 -7.57 -6.04 4.48
CA ASP A 88 -8.52 -6.05 3.36
C ASP A 88 -9.93 -5.56 3.74
N GLY A 89 -10.08 -5.02 4.95
CA GLY A 89 -11.35 -4.57 5.55
C GLY A 89 -12.16 -5.69 6.23
N VAL A 90 -11.83 -6.96 5.98
CA VAL A 90 -12.49 -8.14 6.58
C VAL A 90 -11.55 -8.87 7.53
N SER A 91 -10.26 -8.85 7.22
CA SER A 91 -9.18 -9.48 7.96
C SER A 91 -7.93 -8.60 7.93
N SER A 92 -7.11 -8.75 8.97
CA SER A 92 -5.87 -8.00 9.10
C SER A 92 -4.78 -8.91 9.65
N THR A 93 -3.62 -8.91 9.01
CA THR A 93 -2.46 -9.71 9.43
C THR A 93 -1.24 -8.80 9.55
N THR A 94 -0.53 -8.91 10.66
CA THR A 94 0.67 -8.11 10.96
C THR A 94 1.90 -9.00 11.10
N TYR A 95 3.00 -8.59 10.48
CA TYR A 95 4.28 -9.25 10.50
C TYR A 95 5.36 -8.34 11.11
N CYS A 96 6.24 -8.95 11.89
CA CYS A 96 7.50 -8.39 12.35
C CYS A 96 8.55 -9.49 12.55
N GLY A 97 9.80 -9.10 12.81
CA GLY A 97 10.93 -10.01 12.77
C GLY A 97 11.21 -10.50 11.36
N SER A 98 11.69 -11.74 11.24
CA SER A 98 12.00 -12.38 9.96
C SER A 98 10.98 -13.49 9.67
N GLN A 99 10.32 -13.40 8.53
CA GLN A 99 9.39 -14.39 7.99
C GLN A 99 9.79 -14.72 6.55
N ARG A 100 9.62 -15.97 6.14
CA ARG A 100 9.96 -16.44 4.80
C ARG A 100 8.81 -17.26 4.23
N ASN A 101 8.65 -17.20 2.91
CA ASN A 101 7.67 -17.98 2.16
C ASN A 101 6.25 -17.86 2.75
N VAL A 102 5.83 -16.62 3.00
CA VAL A 102 4.52 -16.32 3.56
C VAL A 102 3.52 -16.13 2.43
N GLU A 103 2.38 -16.81 2.51
CA GLU A 103 1.23 -16.58 1.65
C GLU A 103 0.15 -15.81 2.39
N ILE A 104 -0.46 -14.84 1.72
CA ILE A 104 -1.50 -13.98 2.27
C ILE A 104 -2.67 -13.99 1.31
N HIS A 105 -3.84 -14.38 1.81
CA HIS A 105 -5.07 -14.43 1.03
C HIS A 105 -6.03 -13.36 1.54
N GLY A 106 -6.24 -12.33 0.71
CA GLY A 106 -7.31 -11.38 0.91
C GLY A 106 -8.67 -12.00 0.60
N LYS A 107 -9.70 -11.45 1.21
CA LYS A 107 -11.11 -11.80 1.04
C LYS A 107 -11.88 -10.78 0.19
N THR A 108 -11.24 -9.68 -0.17
CA THR A 108 -11.84 -8.59 -0.95
C THR A 108 -10.93 -8.20 -2.11
N SER A 109 -11.44 -7.34 -3.00
CA SER A 109 -10.72 -6.79 -4.15
C SER A 109 -9.77 -5.64 -3.82
N LYS A 110 -9.65 -5.27 -2.53
CA LYS A 110 -8.82 -4.16 -2.05
C LYS A 110 -8.09 -4.55 -0.77
N MET A 111 -6.80 -4.29 -0.73
CA MET A 111 -5.97 -4.53 0.45
C MET A 111 -5.11 -3.29 0.72
N VAL A 112 -5.24 -2.72 1.91
CA VAL A 112 -4.38 -1.66 2.40
C VAL A 112 -3.15 -2.31 3.04
N VAL A 113 -1.98 -1.81 2.67
CA VAL A 113 -0.70 -2.23 3.22
C VAL A 113 -0.09 -1.06 3.97
N ASP A 114 0.14 -1.27 5.26
CA ASP A 114 0.78 -0.30 6.14
C ASP A 114 2.10 -0.87 6.61
N TYR A 115 3.17 -0.10 6.47
CA TYR A 115 4.43 -0.46 7.12
C TYR A 115 5.01 0.71 7.91
N VAL A 116 5.56 0.36 9.06
CA VAL A 116 6.13 1.29 10.04
C VAL A 116 7.53 0.78 10.36
N ILE A 117 8.54 1.58 10.01
CA ILE A 117 9.94 1.33 10.30
C ILE A 117 10.47 2.51 11.13
N PRO A 118 10.85 2.29 12.40
CA PRO A 118 11.44 3.34 13.24
C PRO A 118 12.74 3.90 12.66
N LYS A 119 13.07 5.13 13.05
CA LYS A 119 14.33 5.78 12.68
C LYS A 119 15.54 4.91 13.01
N GLY A 120 16.47 4.78 12.07
CA GLY A 120 17.74 4.06 12.26
C GLY A 120 17.64 2.56 12.08
N LEU A 121 16.47 2.04 11.66
CA LEU A 121 16.25 0.64 11.38
C LEU A 121 15.95 0.42 9.88
N GLY A 122 15.97 -0.83 9.46
CA GLY A 122 15.71 -1.23 8.08
C GLY A 122 14.58 -2.26 7.96
N GLY A 123 14.04 -2.37 6.75
CA GLY A 123 13.13 -3.42 6.35
C GLY A 123 13.64 -4.13 5.09
N VAL A 124 13.14 -5.33 4.83
CA VAL A 124 13.30 -6.04 3.56
C VAL A 124 11.96 -6.69 3.28
N PHE A 125 11.36 -6.36 2.14
CA PHE A 125 10.08 -6.91 1.72
C PHE A 125 10.18 -7.33 0.26
N TYR A 126 9.90 -8.60 -0.01
CA TYR A 126 9.84 -9.17 -1.36
C TYR A 126 8.52 -9.90 -1.52
N CYS A 127 7.52 -9.17 -2.03
CA CYS A 127 6.18 -9.69 -2.20
C CYS A 127 5.69 -9.47 -3.63
N GLN A 128 5.19 -10.56 -4.21
CA GLN A 128 4.44 -10.53 -5.46
C GLN A 128 2.96 -10.77 -5.16
N GLY A 129 2.09 -10.25 -6.01
CA GLY A 129 0.64 -10.42 -5.91
C GLY A 129 0.02 -10.80 -7.24
N LYS A 130 -1.15 -11.44 -7.17
CA LYS A 130 -2.04 -11.65 -8.30
C LYS A 130 -3.51 -11.59 -7.87
N ALA A 131 -4.40 -11.41 -8.84
CA ALA A 131 -5.83 -11.57 -8.65
C ALA A 131 -6.20 -13.06 -8.64
N VAL A 132 -7.21 -13.40 -7.85
CA VAL A 132 -7.83 -14.73 -7.82
C VAL A 132 -9.32 -14.55 -8.02
N ARG A 133 -9.84 -14.98 -9.18
CA ARG A 133 -11.28 -14.99 -9.43
C ARG A 133 -11.93 -16.11 -8.64
N SER A 134 -13.05 -15.81 -7.98
CA SER A 134 -13.93 -16.87 -7.50
C SER A 134 -14.52 -17.61 -8.72
N PRO A 135 -14.64 -18.96 -8.68
CA PRO A 135 -15.38 -19.68 -9.70
C PRO A 135 -16.79 -19.09 -9.77
N LYS A 136 -17.23 -18.67 -10.96
CA LYS A 136 -18.64 -18.30 -11.17
C LYS A 136 -19.45 -19.57 -11.02
N SER A 137 -20.26 -19.65 -9.95
CA SER A 137 -21.24 -20.72 -9.72
C SER A 137 -22.32 -20.70 -10.78
#